data_AF-D1CTQ0-F1
#
_entry.id   AF-D1CTQ0-F1
#
_cell.length_a   1.000
_cell.length_b   1.000
_cell.length_c   1.000
_cell.angle_alpha   90.00
_cell.angle_beta   90.00
_cell.angle_gamma   90.00
#
_symmetry.space_group_name_H-M   'P 1'
#
loop_
_entity.id
_entity.type
_entity.pdbx_description
1 polymer ?
#
loop_
_entity_poly.entity_id
_entity_poly.type
_entity_poly.pdbx_seq_one_letter_code
_entity_poly.pdbx_strand_id
1 'polypeptide(L)'
;PRIIHDLELEKFGLKAVPYGDLFSPTEDGRCLTTNDDDAATAKSIAQLSRKDAEAYPKFVEFHNKLAEYVRHLGTEVPPDPTASNFRDLTRTLSFSWRNLGMRTKLFDFVELMTQSAEEYLSRWFENDAVRALFAYQAGIGNFVGPHSRGSALACLYNMLTDHSYEVVRGHVIGGVGTVSKA
;
A
#
# COMPACT_ATOMS: atom_id res chain seq x y z
N PRO A 1 12.24 1.18 8.30
CA PRO A 1 13.34 1.84 9.05
C PRO A 1 13.72 1.22 10.41
N ARG A 2 12.76 0.79 11.25
CA ARG A 2 13.04 0.34 12.63
C ARG A 2 14.09 -0.79 12.73
N ILE A 3 13.97 -1.85 11.92
CA ILE A 3 14.91 -2.99 11.97
C ILE A 3 16.34 -2.60 11.55
N ILE A 4 16.49 -1.75 10.52
CA ILE A 4 17.82 -1.29 10.05
C ILE A 4 18.53 -0.51 11.16
N HIS A 5 17.77 0.33 11.88
CA HIS A 5 18.29 1.09 13.01
C HIS A 5 18.58 0.19 14.22
N ASP A 6 17.63 -0.67 14.59
CA ASP A 6 17.74 -1.56 15.76
C ASP A 6 18.93 -2.56 15.63
N LEU A 7 19.27 -2.95 14.40
CA LEU A 7 20.41 -3.84 14.10
C LEU A 7 21.68 -3.09 13.66
N GLU A 8 21.65 -1.75 13.63
CA GLU A 8 22.77 -0.90 13.22
C GLU A 8 23.41 -1.28 11.86
N LEU A 9 22.62 -1.84 10.92
CA LEU A 9 23.14 -2.47 9.69
C LEU A 9 23.97 -1.52 8.82
N GLU A 10 23.68 -0.22 8.87
CA GLU A 10 24.46 0.81 8.16
C GLU A 10 25.92 0.87 8.65
N LYS A 11 26.18 0.64 9.95
CA LYS A 11 27.54 0.57 10.50
C LYS A 11 28.33 -0.60 9.94
N PHE A 12 27.62 -1.68 9.60
CA PHE A 12 28.21 -2.88 9.01
C PHE A 12 28.20 -2.85 7.47
N GLY A 13 27.94 -1.68 6.87
CA GLY A 13 28.14 -1.44 5.45
C GLY A 13 26.91 -1.68 4.58
N LEU A 14 25.72 -1.89 5.17
CA LEU A 14 24.49 -1.95 4.41
C LEU A 14 24.24 -0.59 3.73
N LYS A 15 24.20 -0.61 2.40
CA LYS A 15 23.81 0.53 1.56
C LYS A 15 22.74 0.08 0.58
N ALA A 16 21.66 0.83 0.48
CA ALA A 16 20.58 0.58 -0.46
C ALA A 16 20.41 1.78 -1.40
N VAL A 17 20.16 1.50 -2.67
CA VAL A 17 19.77 2.49 -3.68
C VAL A 17 18.27 2.37 -3.88
N PRO A 18 17.46 3.43 -3.71
CA PRO A 18 16.02 3.35 -3.88
C PRO A 18 15.66 2.88 -5.30
N TYR A 19 14.48 2.25 -5.44
CA TYR A 19 13.93 2.00 -6.76
C TYR A 19 13.71 3.33 -7.50
N GLY A 20 13.92 3.31 -8.81
CA GLY A 20 13.58 4.44 -9.66
C GLY A 20 12.13 4.38 -10.13
N ASP A 21 11.78 5.35 -10.98
CA ASP A 21 10.48 5.46 -11.62
C ASP A 21 10.05 4.14 -12.29
N LEU A 22 8.80 3.74 -12.10
CA LEU A 22 8.21 2.60 -12.78
C LEU A 22 7.73 3.05 -14.17
N PHE A 23 8.31 2.47 -15.21
CA PHE A 23 7.91 2.69 -16.59
C PHE A 23 7.02 1.55 -17.08
N SER A 24 5.80 1.88 -17.50
CA SER A 24 4.80 0.94 -18.00
C SER A 24 4.42 1.32 -19.44
N PRO A 25 4.98 0.65 -20.46
CA PRO A 25 4.63 0.90 -21.85
C PRO A 25 3.22 0.39 -22.16
N THR A 26 2.53 1.09 -23.06
CA THR A 26 1.24 0.68 -23.58
C THR A 26 1.36 0.25 -25.04
N GLU A 27 0.42 -0.57 -25.52
CA GLU A 27 0.48 -1.15 -26.87
C GLU A 27 0.45 -0.09 -27.99
N ASP A 28 -0.11 1.09 -27.72
CA ASP A 28 -0.20 2.20 -28.67
C ASP A 28 1.04 3.10 -28.71
N GLY A 29 2.11 2.72 -27.99
CA GLY A 29 3.38 3.44 -27.95
C GLY A 29 3.42 4.59 -26.94
N ARG A 30 2.35 4.85 -26.19
CA ARG A 30 2.40 5.74 -25.02
C ARG A 30 3.00 5.01 -23.82
N CYS A 31 3.26 5.75 -22.74
CA CYS A 31 3.78 5.18 -21.51
C CYS A 31 3.14 5.82 -20.27
N LEU A 32 3.01 5.02 -19.23
CA LEU A 32 2.73 5.49 -17.88
C LEU A 32 4.02 5.43 -17.07
N THR A 33 4.28 6.51 -16.34
CA THR A 33 5.39 6.63 -15.40
C THR A 33 4.82 6.94 -14.03
N THR A 34 5.18 6.14 -13.03
CA THR A 34 4.90 6.44 -11.62
C THR A 34 6.20 6.68 -10.90
N ASN A 35 6.22 7.73 -10.10
CA ASN A 35 7.37 8.14 -9.30
C ASN A 35 6.90 8.72 -7.96
N ASP A 36 7.86 9.17 -7.16
CA ASP A 36 7.57 9.75 -5.83
C ASP A 36 6.85 11.12 -5.90
N ASP A 37 6.73 11.71 -7.10
CA ASP A 37 5.99 12.94 -7.34
C ASP A 37 4.58 12.62 -7.89
N ASP A 38 3.59 12.69 -7.01
CA ASP A 38 2.18 12.48 -7.36
C ASP A 38 1.72 13.39 -8.52
N ALA A 39 2.26 14.61 -8.65
CA ALA A 39 1.89 15.53 -9.72
C ALA A 39 2.51 15.11 -11.06
N ALA A 40 3.74 14.60 -11.05
CA ALA A 40 4.36 14.03 -12.25
C ALA A 40 3.62 12.76 -12.69
N THR A 41 3.24 11.91 -11.74
CA THR A 41 2.43 10.71 -12.01
C THR A 41 1.07 11.07 -12.59
N ALA A 42 0.36 12.05 -12.00
CA ALA A 42 -0.91 12.57 -12.55
C ALA A 42 -0.75 13.09 -13.98
N LYS A 43 0.34 13.80 -14.27
CA LYS A 43 0.64 14.29 -15.62
C LYS A 43 0.90 13.16 -16.61
N SER A 44 1.55 12.07 -16.17
CA SER A 44 1.71 10.88 -17.00
C SER A 44 0.37 10.21 -17.29
N ILE A 45 -0.51 10.08 -16.28
CA ILE A 45 -1.86 9.53 -16.43
C ILE A 45 -2.69 10.37 -17.41
N ALA A 46 -2.53 11.70 -17.39
CA ALA A 46 -3.27 12.62 -18.26
C ALA A 46 -3.03 12.38 -19.76
N GLN A 47 -1.94 11.70 -20.13
CA GLN A 47 -1.67 11.29 -21.52
C GLN A 47 -2.64 10.20 -22.00
N LEU A 48 -3.21 9.42 -21.08
CA LEU A 48 -4.16 8.35 -21.36
C LEU A 48 -5.60 8.77 -21.05
N SER A 49 -5.83 9.36 -19.87
CA SER A 49 -7.13 9.87 -19.45
C SER A 49 -6.97 11.07 -18.54
N ARG A 50 -7.55 12.20 -18.97
CA ARG A 50 -7.60 13.43 -18.17
C ARG A 50 -8.46 13.24 -16.92
N LYS A 51 -9.55 12.48 -17.02
CA LYS A 51 -10.46 12.23 -15.91
C LYS A 51 -9.79 11.39 -14.82
N ASP A 52 -9.02 10.39 -15.23
CA ASP A 52 -8.26 9.55 -14.29
C ASP A 52 -7.14 10.36 -13.61
N ALA A 53 -6.49 11.27 -14.35
CA ALA A 53 -5.50 12.19 -13.77
C ALA A 53 -6.11 13.14 -12.73
N GLU A 54 -7.35 13.59 -12.94
CA GLU A 54 -8.09 14.42 -11.97
C GLU A 54 -8.56 13.61 -10.75
N ALA A 55 -8.79 12.30 -10.90
CA ALA A 55 -9.16 11.40 -9.82
C ALA A 55 -7.94 10.96 -8.98
N TYR A 56 -6.76 10.86 -9.59
CA TYR A 56 -5.54 10.30 -8.99
C TYR A 56 -5.15 10.94 -7.65
N PRO A 57 -5.13 12.28 -7.47
CA PRO A 57 -4.78 12.88 -6.18
C PRO A 57 -5.74 12.47 -5.05
N LYS A 58 -7.04 12.35 -5.36
CA LYS A 58 -8.05 11.92 -4.38
C LYS A 58 -7.89 10.44 -4.03
N PHE A 59 -7.52 9.63 -5.02
CA PHE A 59 -7.20 8.22 -4.82
C PHE A 59 -5.98 8.08 -3.89
N VAL A 60 -4.89 8.80 -4.14
CA VAL A 60 -3.69 8.79 -3.28
C VAL A 60 -4.02 9.26 -1.86
N GLU A 61 -4.80 10.33 -1.69
CA GLU A 61 -5.21 10.82 -0.38
C GLU A 61 -6.06 9.77 0.39
N PHE A 62 -7.05 9.16 -0.27
CA PHE A 62 -7.86 8.09 0.30
C PHE A 62 -6.98 6.91 0.72
N HIS A 63 -6.09 6.50 -0.16
CA HIS A 63 -5.17 5.40 0.06
C HIS A 63 -4.24 5.66 1.26
N ASN A 64 -3.65 6.85 1.34
CA ASN A 64 -2.78 7.26 2.45
C ASN A 64 -3.52 7.36 3.79
N LYS A 65 -4.78 7.79 3.80
CA LYS A 65 -5.60 7.80 5.03
C LYS A 65 -5.93 6.40 5.52
N LEU A 66 -6.12 5.47 4.61
CA LEU A 66 -6.36 4.06 4.93
C LEU A 66 -5.07 3.35 5.32
N ALA A 67 -3.96 3.70 4.68
CA ALA A 67 -2.61 3.26 5.01
C ALA A 67 -2.26 3.49 6.47
N GLU A 68 -2.43 4.72 6.91
CA GLU A 68 -2.18 5.14 8.28
C GLU A 68 -3.05 4.34 9.26
N TYR A 69 -4.32 4.10 8.90
CA TYR A 69 -5.23 3.30 9.70
C TYR A 69 -4.78 1.84 9.83
N VAL A 70 -4.39 1.20 8.72
CA VAL A 70 -3.88 -0.18 8.73
C VAL A 70 -2.57 -0.29 9.52
N ARG A 71 -1.66 0.68 9.36
CA ARG A 71 -0.41 0.73 10.16
C ARG A 71 -0.70 0.85 11.65
N HIS A 72 -1.64 1.72 12.04
CA HIS A 72 -2.06 1.86 13.42
C HIS A 72 -2.59 0.54 13.98
N LEU A 73 -3.55 -0.09 13.28
CA LEU A 73 -4.11 -1.39 13.67
C LEU A 73 -3.04 -2.48 13.78
N GLY A 74 -2.08 -2.52 12.86
CA GLY A 74 -1.00 -3.53 12.87
C GLY A 74 -0.04 -3.41 14.06
N THR A 75 -0.02 -2.28 14.76
CA THR A 75 0.78 -2.09 15.98
C THR A 75 -0.01 -2.32 17.27
N GLU A 76 -1.34 -2.40 17.19
CA GLU A 76 -2.19 -2.68 18.34
C GLU A 76 -2.36 -4.18 18.57
N VAL A 77 -2.47 -4.58 19.84
CA VAL A 77 -2.80 -5.98 20.18
C VAL A 77 -4.30 -6.17 19.91
N PRO A 78 -4.69 -7.12 19.04
CA PRO A 78 -6.10 -7.34 18.73
C PRO A 78 -6.84 -7.77 20.01
N PRO A 79 -8.06 -7.25 20.25
CA PRO A 79 -8.88 -7.71 21.35
C PRO A 79 -9.28 -9.18 21.14
N ASP A 80 -9.28 -9.97 22.21
CA ASP A 80 -9.77 -11.34 22.18
C ASP A 80 -11.31 -11.34 22.30
N PRO A 81 -12.05 -11.75 21.25
CA PRO A 81 -13.51 -11.76 21.27
C PRO A 81 -14.09 -12.92 22.12
N THR A 82 -13.27 -13.89 22.52
CA THR A 82 -13.68 -15.04 23.34
C THR A 82 -13.36 -14.87 24.82
N ALA A 83 -12.60 -13.82 25.16
CA ALA A 83 -12.22 -13.54 26.53
C ALA A 83 -13.43 -13.12 27.38
N SER A 84 -13.62 -13.82 28.49
CA SER A 84 -14.73 -13.64 29.42
C SER A 84 -14.31 -12.98 30.74
N ASN A 85 -13.03 -12.63 30.89
CA ASN A 85 -12.54 -11.94 32.08
C ASN A 85 -12.75 -10.42 31.99
N PHE A 86 -12.92 -9.78 33.14
CA PHE A 86 -13.21 -8.34 33.23
C PHE A 86 -12.10 -7.46 32.66
N ARG A 87 -10.84 -7.89 32.81
CA ARG A 87 -9.66 -7.16 32.31
C ARG A 87 -9.67 -7.07 30.78
N ASP A 88 -9.95 -8.17 30.10
CA ASP A 88 -10.00 -8.21 28.64
C ASP A 88 -11.22 -7.49 28.11
N LEU A 89 -12.36 -7.52 28.82
CA LEU A 89 -13.52 -6.71 28.48
C LEU A 89 -13.19 -5.20 28.52
N THR A 90 -12.48 -4.73 29.56
CA THR A 90 -12.05 -3.33 29.63
C THR A 90 -11.03 -2.98 28.54
N ARG A 91 -10.18 -3.95 28.14
CA ARG A 91 -9.22 -3.77 27.05
C ARG A 91 -9.92 -3.63 25.70
N THR A 92 -10.87 -4.51 25.40
CA THR A 92 -11.71 -4.47 24.21
C THR A 92 -12.55 -3.20 24.14
N LEU A 93 -13.12 -2.77 25.27
CA LEU A 93 -13.87 -1.52 25.35
C LEU A 93 -12.95 -0.31 25.11
N SER A 94 -11.74 -0.29 25.70
CA SER A 94 -10.78 0.79 25.49
C SER A 94 -10.28 0.88 24.04
N PHE A 95 -10.05 -0.28 23.40
CA PHE A 95 -9.70 -0.37 21.99
C PHE A 95 -10.84 0.16 21.12
N SER A 96 -12.08 -0.28 21.40
CA SER A 96 -13.26 0.18 20.67
C SER A 96 -13.49 1.68 20.83
N TRP A 97 -13.28 2.23 22.03
CA TRP A 97 -13.41 3.66 22.33
C TRP A 97 -12.38 4.52 21.62
N ARG A 98 -11.12 4.07 21.56
CA ARG A 98 -10.06 4.77 20.80
C ARG A 98 -10.30 4.71 19.29
N ASN A 99 -10.88 3.61 18.81
CA ASN A 99 -11.14 3.38 17.39
C ASN A 99 -12.54 3.83 16.91
N LEU A 100 -13.36 4.41 17.80
CA LEU A 100 -14.76 4.78 17.54
C LEU A 100 -14.91 5.90 16.49
N GLY A 101 -13.91 6.78 16.37
CA GLY A 101 -13.83 7.80 15.31
C GLY A 101 -13.43 7.27 13.93
N MET A 102 -13.03 6.00 13.84
CA MET A 102 -12.52 5.37 12.62
C MET A 102 -13.49 4.33 12.04
N ARG A 103 -14.76 4.35 12.46
CA ARG A 103 -15.78 3.38 12.01
C ARG A 103 -15.94 3.36 10.49
N THR A 104 -15.92 4.54 9.84
CA THR A 104 -15.97 4.63 8.37
C THR A 104 -14.77 3.94 7.72
N LYS A 105 -13.55 4.23 8.21
CA LYS A 105 -12.33 3.58 7.73
C LYS A 105 -12.31 2.07 7.98
N LEU A 106 -12.93 1.61 9.06
CA LEU A 106 -13.09 0.18 9.34
C LEU A 106 -14.01 -0.48 8.30
N PHE A 107 -15.11 0.17 7.93
CA PHE A 107 -15.97 -0.31 6.84
C PHE A 107 -15.22 -0.36 5.51
N ASP A 108 -14.50 0.72 5.15
CA ASP A 108 -13.68 0.77 3.93
C ASP A 108 -12.63 -0.35 3.92
N PHE A 109 -12.00 -0.61 5.06
CA PHE A 109 -11.02 -1.69 5.22
C PHE A 109 -11.66 -3.09 5.06
N VAL A 110 -12.79 -3.34 5.72
CA VAL A 110 -13.53 -4.61 5.59
C VAL A 110 -14.02 -4.82 4.17
N GLU A 111 -14.50 -3.77 3.52
CA GLU A 111 -14.94 -3.81 2.13
C GLU A 111 -13.78 -4.24 1.22
N LEU A 112 -12.60 -3.63 1.38
CA LEU A 112 -11.37 -3.99 0.65
C LEU A 112 -10.92 -5.44 0.87
N MET A 113 -11.09 -5.99 2.08
CA MET A 113 -10.78 -7.41 2.33
C MET A 113 -11.66 -8.37 1.52
N THR A 114 -12.84 -7.92 1.08
CA THR A 114 -13.81 -8.75 0.36
C THR A 114 -13.84 -8.50 -1.14
N GLN A 115 -13.34 -7.34 -1.59
CA GLN A 115 -13.36 -6.91 -2.99
C GLN A 115 -12.18 -7.43 -3.81
N SER A 116 -12.39 -7.49 -5.13
CA SER A 116 -11.28 -7.66 -6.07
C SER A 116 -10.57 -6.33 -6.33
N ALA A 117 -9.30 -6.38 -6.74
CA ALA A 117 -8.54 -5.20 -7.11
C ALA A 117 -9.17 -4.47 -8.31
N GLU A 118 -9.77 -5.21 -9.24
CA GLU A 118 -10.49 -4.63 -10.37
C GLU A 118 -11.74 -3.83 -9.92
N GLU A 119 -12.57 -4.41 -9.05
CA GLU A 119 -13.74 -3.72 -8.49
C GLU A 119 -13.35 -2.48 -7.68
N TYR A 120 -12.22 -2.55 -6.97
CA TYR A 120 -11.71 -1.41 -6.21
C TYR A 120 -11.21 -0.29 -7.14
N LEU A 121 -10.39 -0.62 -8.13
CA LEU A 121 -9.76 0.37 -9.02
C LEU A 121 -10.74 0.97 -10.04
N SER A 122 -11.75 0.22 -10.47
CA SER A 122 -12.82 0.71 -11.37
C SER A 122 -13.68 1.82 -10.77
N ARG A 123 -13.66 2.00 -9.44
CA ARG A 123 -14.30 3.16 -8.77
C ARG A 123 -13.57 4.47 -9.00
N TRP A 124 -12.27 4.39 -9.28
CA TRP A 124 -11.37 5.53 -9.37
C TRP A 124 -10.96 5.85 -10.80
N PHE A 125 -10.71 4.81 -11.60
CA PHE A 125 -10.11 4.94 -12.92
C PHE A 125 -10.98 4.26 -13.98
N GLU A 126 -11.18 4.94 -15.11
CA GLU A 126 -11.93 4.39 -16.24
C GLU A 126 -11.02 3.70 -17.25
N ASN A 127 -9.80 4.21 -17.45
CA ASN A 127 -8.87 3.69 -18.44
C ASN A 127 -8.27 2.35 -17.99
N ASP A 128 -8.31 1.35 -18.86
CA ASP A 128 -7.82 0.00 -18.57
C ASP A 128 -6.32 -0.04 -18.28
N ALA A 129 -5.50 0.74 -18.98
CA ALA A 129 -4.06 0.77 -18.75
C ALA A 129 -3.71 1.41 -17.41
N VAL A 130 -4.45 2.45 -17.00
CA VAL A 130 -4.31 3.07 -15.67
C VAL A 130 -4.72 2.09 -14.57
N ARG A 131 -5.83 1.36 -14.76
CA ARG A 131 -6.24 0.29 -13.84
C ARG A 131 -5.21 -0.83 -13.77
N ALA A 132 -4.69 -1.28 -14.91
CA ALA A 132 -3.70 -2.36 -14.97
C ALA A 132 -2.41 -2.02 -14.21
N LEU A 133 -1.95 -0.77 -14.32
CA LEU A 133 -0.78 -0.26 -13.60
C LEU A 133 -0.90 -0.45 -12.07
N PHE A 134 -2.04 -0.08 -11.49
CA PHE A 134 -2.27 -0.27 -10.05
C PHE A 134 -2.66 -1.71 -9.70
N ALA A 135 -3.36 -2.41 -10.59
CA ALA A 135 -3.76 -3.80 -10.39
C ALA A 135 -2.56 -4.76 -10.33
N TYR A 136 -1.44 -4.42 -10.98
CA TYR A 136 -0.17 -5.15 -10.85
C TYR A 136 0.26 -5.33 -9.38
N GLN A 137 0.06 -4.30 -8.56
CA GLN A 137 0.40 -4.33 -7.13
C GLN A 137 -0.41 -5.39 -6.37
N ALA A 138 -1.60 -5.76 -6.84
CA ALA A 138 -2.40 -6.81 -6.24
C ALA A 138 -1.77 -8.20 -6.36
N GLY A 139 -0.96 -8.45 -7.40
CA GLY A 139 -0.34 -9.75 -7.66
C GLY A 139 1.03 -9.94 -6.98
N ILE A 140 1.58 -8.91 -6.35
CA ILE A 140 2.91 -9.01 -5.71
C ILE A 140 2.81 -9.84 -4.42
N GLY A 141 3.64 -10.89 -4.34
CA GLY A 141 3.80 -11.72 -3.14
C GLY A 141 2.69 -12.75 -2.92
N ASN A 142 1.82 -12.98 -3.92
CA ASN A 142 0.74 -13.95 -3.85
C ASN A 142 0.47 -14.60 -5.22
N PHE A 143 -0.45 -15.57 -5.27
CA PHE A 143 -0.87 -16.24 -6.51
C PHE A 143 -2.30 -15.86 -6.94
N VAL A 144 -2.81 -14.71 -6.49
CA VAL A 144 -4.17 -14.26 -6.81
C VAL A 144 -4.16 -13.27 -7.97
N GLY A 145 -5.15 -13.38 -8.85
CA GLY A 145 -5.33 -12.44 -9.94
C GLY A 145 -6.08 -11.17 -9.49
N PRO A 146 -6.09 -10.11 -10.31
CA PRO A 146 -6.75 -8.85 -9.97
C PRO A 146 -8.28 -8.97 -9.85
N HIS A 147 -8.88 -10.02 -10.41
CA HIS A 147 -10.31 -10.33 -10.27
C HIS A 147 -10.63 -11.24 -9.07
N SER A 148 -9.62 -11.76 -8.36
CA SER A 148 -9.84 -12.61 -7.20
C SER A 148 -10.31 -11.77 -6.01
N ARG A 149 -11.27 -12.29 -5.23
CA ARG A 149 -11.73 -11.62 -3.99
C ARG A 149 -10.59 -11.50 -2.99
N GLY A 150 -10.50 -10.36 -2.32
CA GLY A 150 -9.42 -10.04 -1.38
C GLY A 150 -8.13 -9.51 -2.02
N SER A 151 -8.02 -9.52 -3.36
CA SER A 151 -6.86 -8.94 -4.05
C SER A 151 -6.75 -7.42 -3.86
N ALA A 152 -7.85 -6.73 -3.54
CA ALA A 152 -7.79 -5.30 -3.22
C ALA A 152 -7.00 -5.00 -1.93
N LEU A 153 -7.01 -5.91 -0.95
CA LEU A 153 -6.17 -5.79 0.25
C LEU A 153 -4.68 -5.90 -0.10
N ALA A 154 -4.31 -6.83 -0.99
CA ALA A 154 -2.93 -6.96 -1.46
C ALA A 154 -2.49 -5.71 -2.24
N CYS A 155 -3.38 -5.17 -3.08
CA CYS A 155 -3.16 -3.91 -3.78
C CYS A 155 -2.88 -2.77 -2.80
N LEU A 156 -3.73 -2.61 -1.78
CA LEU A 156 -3.52 -1.67 -0.69
C LEU A 156 -2.13 -1.87 -0.09
N TYR A 157 -1.85 -3.04 0.48
CA TYR A 157 -0.60 -3.35 1.19
C TYR A 157 0.67 -3.08 0.36
N ASN A 158 0.68 -3.48 -0.91
CA ASN A 158 1.86 -3.30 -1.75
C ASN A 158 2.07 -1.82 -2.12
N MET A 159 1.00 -1.05 -2.26
CA MET A 159 1.08 0.40 -2.46
C MET A 159 1.45 1.15 -1.16
N LEU A 160 1.02 0.68 0.01
CA LEU A 160 1.45 1.19 1.33
C LEU A 160 2.96 1.18 1.48
N THR A 161 3.57 0.13 0.95
CA THR A 161 5.00 -0.13 1.05
C THR A 161 5.79 0.50 -0.10
N ASP A 162 5.12 0.95 -1.17
CA ASP A 162 5.77 1.61 -2.32
C ASP A 162 5.96 3.10 -2.10
N HIS A 163 4.94 3.76 -1.55
CA HIS A 163 4.94 5.21 -1.38
C HIS A 163 5.32 5.67 0.04
N SER A 164 5.80 4.77 0.89
CA SER A 164 6.27 5.18 2.22
C SER A 164 7.71 5.69 2.16
N TYR A 165 7.87 7.02 2.28
CA TYR A 165 9.18 7.68 2.46
C TYR A 165 10.02 7.10 3.62
N GLU A 166 9.38 6.38 4.55
CA GLU A 166 10.02 5.76 5.72
C GLU A 166 10.69 4.41 5.43
N VAL A 167 10.41 3.77 4.30
CA VAL A 167 10.97 2.47 3.94
C VAL A 167 11.70 2.60 2.61
N VAL A 168 13.03 2.57 2.64
CA VAL A 168 13.84 2.51 1.42
C VAL A 168 13.60 1.14 0.77
N ARG A 169 12.69 1.10 -0.22
CA ARG A 169 12.61 0.00 -1.19
C ARG A 169 13.67 0.24 -2.24
N GLY A 170 14.57 -0.70 -2.39
CA GLY A 170 15.76 -0.46 -3.18
C GLY A 170 16.66 -1.67 -3.35
N HIS A 171 17.61 -1.53 -4.25
CA HIS A 171 18.65 -2.53 -4.47
C HIS A 171 19.74 -2.34 -3.43
N VAL A 172 19.97 -3.38 -2.63
CA VAL A 172 21.13 -3.43 -1.74
C VAL A 172 22.40 -3.52 -2.59
N ILE A 173 23.35 -2.62 -2.34
CA ILE A 173 24.64 -2.64 -3.02
C ILE A 173 25.39 -3.91 -2.62
N GLY A 174 25.80 -4.70 -3.63
CA GLY A 174 26.40 -6.02 -3.42
C GLY A 174 25.38 -7.17 -3.29
N GLY A 175 24.09 -6.89 -3.44
CA GLY A 175 23.01 -7.88 -3.42
C GLY A 175 22.55 -8.25 -2.01
N VAL A 176 21.43 -8.99 -1.92
CA VAL A 176 20.80 -9.33 -0.63
C VAL A 176 21.69 -10.15 0.31
N GLY A 177 22.72 -10.84 -0.21
CA GLY A 177 23.68 -11.59 0.60
C GLY A 177 24.60 -10.73 1.46
N THR A 178 24.67 -9.41 1.22
CA THR A 178 25.40 -8.50 2.11
C THR A 178 24.63 -8.21 3.39
N VAL A 179 23.31 -8.33 3.39
CA VAL A 179 22.47 -8.11 4.58
C VAL A 179 22.82 -9.08 5.71
N SER A 180 23.11 -10.35 5.38
CA SER A 180 23.53 -11.35 6.38
C SER A 180 25.00 -11.24 6.81
N LYS A 181 25.80 -10.47 6.07
CA LYS A 181 27.22 -10.21 6.39
C LYS A 181 27.39 -8.93 7.20
N ALA A 182 26.41 -8.04 7.12
CA ALA A 182 26.25 -6.86 7.95
C ALA A 182 25.70 -7.28 9.32
#